data_AF-A0A378ME64-F1
#
_entry.id   AF-A0A378ME64-F1
#
_cell.length_a   1.000
_cell.length_b   1.000
_cell.length_c   1.000
_cell.angle_alpha   90.00
_cell.angle_beta   90.00
_cell.angle_gamma   90.00
#
_symmetry.space_group_name_H-M   'P 1'
#
loop_
_entity.id
_entity.type
_entity.pdbx_description
1 polymer ?
#
loop_
_entity_poly.entity_id
_entity_poly.type
_entity_poly.pdbx_seq_one_letter_code
_entity_poly.pdbx_strand_id
1 'polypeptide(L)'
;MIATDAGREGELVARWILEYAKIKKPVKRLWISSVTDKAIKQGFARLQPGDSFLPLYRSAIARAEADWVVGINATRALTTKYNAQLSCGRVQTPTVAIIDTREKEIQTFKPADYYNIKAQTNLGSFTWNNGPVYEKEKAEKLVAVLKNKKWKFLL
;
A
#
# COMPACT_ATOMS: atom_id res chain seq x y z
N MET A 1 7.68 3.47 -33.18
CA MET A 1 6.66 2.68 -32.43
C MET A 1 7.17 2.51 -31.02
N ILE A 2 6.31 2.66 -30.01
CA ILE A 2 6.60 2.37 -28.61
C ILE A 2 5.99 1.00 -28.29
N ALA A 3 6.81 0.08 -27.79
CA ALA A 3 6.42 -1.30 -27.44
C ALA A 3 6.93 -1.72 -26.05
N THR A 4 7.27 -0.74 -25.21
CA THR A 4 7.61 -0.95 -23.79
C THR A 4 6.37 -1.39 -23.00
N ASP A 5 6.55 -1.79 -21.75
CA ASP A 5 5.46 -2.27 -20.90
C ASP A 5 4.27 -1.31 -20.84
N ALA A 6 3.06 -1.86 -20.78
CA ALA A 6 1.82 -1.11 -20.70
C ALA A 6 1.68 -0.42 -19.33
N GLY A 7 2.28 0.75 -19.18
CA GLY A 7 2.25 1.54 -17.96
C GLY A 7 2.93 2.89 -18.10
N ARG A 8 2.84 3.69 -17.02
CA ARG A 8 3.45 5.04 -16.96
C ARG A 8 4.96 5.01 -17.21
N GLU A 9 5.68 4.09 -16.57
CA GLU A 9 7.13 3.96 -16.73
C GLU A 9 7.53 3.55 -18.15
N GLY A 10 6.75 2.69 -18.78
CA GLY A 10 6.97 2.29 -20.17
C GLY A 10 6.85 3.49 -21.14
N GLU A 11 5.90 4.39 -20.91
CA GLU A 11 5.81 5.65 -21.67
C GLU A 11 7.02 6.56 -21.41
N LEU A 12 7.43 6.72 -20.15
CA LEU A 12 8.54 7.58 -19.75
C LEU A 12 9.83 7.17 -20.44
N VAL A 13 10.24 5.91 -20.27
CA VAL A 13 11.51 5.40 -20.80
C VAL A 13 11.55 5.52 -22.32
N ALA A 14 10.50 5.06 -23.00
CA ALA A 14 10.48 5.07 -24.46
C ALA A 14 10.53 6.51 -25.01
N ARG A 15 9.79 7.44 -24.41
CA ARG A 15 9.74 8.82 -24.89
C ARG A 15 11.01 9.61 -24.60
N TRP A 16 11.63 9.41 -23.44
CA TRP A 16 12.95 9.98 -23.17
C TRP A 16 14.00 9.49 -24.16
N ILE A 17 13.98 8.21 -24.54
CA ILE A 17 14.87 7.68 -25.59
C ILE A 17 14.58 8.37 -26.94
N LEU A 18 13.31 8.49 -27.33
CA LEU A 18 12.93 9.16 -28.58
C LEU A 18 13.32 10.64 -28.60
N GLU A 19 13.14 11.33 -27.47
CA GLU A 19 13.51 12.74 -27.29
C GLU A 19 15.02 12.94 -27.33
N TYR A 20 15.77 12.12 -26.59
CA TYR A 20 17.24 12.12 -26.59
C TYR A 20 17.81 11.84 -27.99
N ALA A 21 17.23 10.87 -28.70
CA ALA A 21 17.58 10.54 -30.08
C ALA A 21 17.01 11.52 -31.12
N LYS A 22 16.30 12.58 -30.70
CA LYS A 22 15.72 13.64 -31.54
C LYS A 22 14.79 13.10 -32.64
N ILE A 23 14.07 12.03 -32.36
CA ILE A 23 13.16 11.38 -33.31
C ILE A 23 11.87 12.19 -33.45
N LYS A 24 11.57 12.66 -34.67
CA LYS A 24 10.35 13.41 -35.01
C LYS A 24 9.30 12.59 -35.78
N LYS A 25 9.52 11.27 -35.90
CA LYS A 25 8.63 10.38 -36.66
C LYS A 25 7.31 10.16 -35.90
N PRO A 26 6.17 9.99 -36.60
CA PRO A 26 4.90 9.66 -35.95
C PRO A 26 5.02 8.43 -35.03
N VAL A 27 4.49 8.56 -33.83
CA VAL A 27 4.55 7.50 -32.81
C VAL A 27 3.26 6.70 -32.82
N LYS A 28 3.39 5.38 -32.94
CA LYS A 28 2.34 4.40 -32.65
C LYS A 28 2.67 3.64 -31.37
N ARG A 29 1.67 3.29 -30.58
CA ARG A 29 1.80 2.58 -29.31
C ARG A 29 1.20 1.18 -29.39
N LEU A 30 2.01 0.17 -29.06
CA LEU A 30 1.57 -1.20 -28.85
C LEU A 30 1.19 -1.38 -27.37
N TRP A 31 -0.09 -1.51 -27.04
CA TRP A 31 -0.54 -1.62 -25.65
C TRP A 31 -0.99 -3.04 -25.32
N ILE A 32 -0.09 -3.84 -24.75
CA ILE A 32 -0.33 -5.23 -24.37
C ILE A 32 0.17 -5.50 -22.94
N SER A 33 -0.55 -6.34 -22.20
CA SER A 33 -0.17 -6.82 -20.86
C SER A 33 0.34 -8.27 -20.86
N SER A 34 0.34 -8.92 -22.02
CA SER A 34 0.75 -10.33 -22.20
C SER A 34 1.70 -10.44 -23.38
N VAL A 35 2.74 -11.25 -23.22
CA VAL A 35 3.78 -11.51 -24.23
C VAL A 35 3.48 -12.76 -25.09
N THR A 36 2.24 -13.26 -25.06
CA THR A 36 1.83 -14.41 -25.88
C THR A 36 1.65 -14.04 -27.34
N ASP A 37 1.89 -14.97 -28.26
CA ASP A 37 1.74 -14.77 -29.71
C ASP A 37 0.37 -14.18 -30.09
N LYS A 38 -0.69 -14.70 -29.46
CA LYS A 38 -2.07 -14.22 -29.69
C LYS A 38 -2.22 -12.76 -29.28
N ALA A 39 -1.72 -12.38 -28.09
CA ALA A 39 -1.80 -11.01 -27.59
C ALA A 39 -0.97 -10.05 -28.44
N ILE A 40 0.23 -10.46 -28.85
CA ILE A 40 1.10 -9.67 -29.73
C ILE A 40 0.42 -9.42 -31.07
N LYS A 41 -0.06 -10.48 -31.76
CA LYS A 41 -0.75 -10.37 -33.05
C LYS A 41 -1.97 -9.44 -32.97
N GLN A 42 -2.78 -9.60 -31.92
CA GLN A 42 -3.95 -8.74 -31.68
C GLN A 42 -3.55 -7.29 -31.37
N GLY A 43 -2.48 -7.07 -30.59
CA GLY A 43 -1.97 -5.74 -30.25
C GLY A 43 -1.44 -5.00 -31.48
N PHE A 44 -0.69 -5.68 -32.35
CA PHE A 44 -0.21 -5.10 -33.61
C PHE A 44 -1.34 -4.76 -34.58
N ALA A 45 -2.42 -5.55 -34.59
CA ALA A 45 -3.61 -5.23 -35.37
C ALA A 45 -4.38 -4.00 -34.83
N ARG A 46 -4.15 -3.60 -33.58
CA ARG A 46 -4.86 -2.52 -32.87
C ARG A 46 -3.92 -1.47 -32.30
N LEU A 47 -2.88 -1.10 -33.06
CA LEU A 47 -1.95 -0.04 -32.67
C LEU A 47 -2.69 1.28 -32.46
N GLN A 48 -2.40 1.93 -31.34
CA GLN A 48 -3.01 3.21 -30.99
C GLN A 48 -2.08 4.37 -31.36
N PRO A 49 -2.63 5.57 -31.63
CA PRO A 49 -1.83 6.78 -31.75
C PRO A 49 -1.03 7.03 -30.46
N GLY A 50 0.24 7.44 -30.60
CA GLY A 50 1.07 7.77 -29.43
C GLY A 50 0.48 8.88 -28.57
N ASP A 51 -0.24 9.83 -29.16
CA ASP A 51 -0.78 11.00 -28.45
C ASP A 51 -1.81 10.63 -27.38
N SER A 52 -2.51 9.51 -27.56
CA SER A 52 -3.46 8.95 -26.58
C SER A 52 -2.81 8.65 -25.22
N PHE A 53 -1.48 8.50 -25.17
CA PHE A 53 -0.72 8.16 -23.97
C PHE A 53 0.08 9.33 -23.38
N LEU A 54 -0.01 10.53 -23.97
CA LEU A 54 0.65 11.72 -23.43
C LEU A 54 0.28 12.04 -21.98
N PRO A 55 -0.99 11.86 -21.52
CA PRO A 55 -1.31 12.04 -20.10
C PRO A 55 -0.55 11.09 -19.17
N LEU A 56 -0.36 9.83 -19.58
CA LEU A 56 0.41 8.83 -18.81
C LEU A 56 1.89 9.20 -18.76
N TYR A 57 2.45 9.64 -19.89
CA TYR A 57 3.81 10.16 -19.97
C TYR A 57 4.02 11.36 -19.03
N ARG A 58 3.15 12.37 -19.11
CA ARG A 58 3.22 13.57 -18.26
C ARG A 58 3.11 13.23 -16.77
N SER A 59 2.23 12.28 -16.41
CA SER A 59 2.14 11.78 -15.03
C SER A 59 3.45 11.12 -14.57
N ALA A 60 4.12 10.36 -15.45
CA ALA A 60 5.39 9.72 -15.13
C ALA A 60 6.52 10.74 -14.95
N ILE A 61 6.59 11.77 -15.81
CA ILE A 61 7.56 12.87 -15.67
C ILE A 61 7.35 13.58 -14.34
N ALA A 62 6.12 14.02 -14.04
CA ALA A 62 5.81 14.74 -12.80
C ALA A 62 6.21 13.92 -11.57
N ARG A 63 6.00 12.60 -11.60
CA ARG A 63 6.44 11.69 -10.53
C ARG A 63 7.98 11.65 -10.43
N ALA A 64 8.68 11.45 -11.53
CA ALA A 64 10.14 11.37 -11.56
C ALA A 64 10.80 12.67 -11.06
N GLU A 65 10.28 13.83 -11.51
CA GLU A 65 10.75 15.15 -11.07
C GLU A 65 10.47 15.39 -9.59
N ALA A 66 9.25 15.09 -9.10
CA ALA A 66 8.91 15.24 -7.70
C ALA A 66 9.79 14.36 -6.79
N ASP A 67 10.00 13.10 -7.17
CA ASP A 67 10.86 12.17 -6.44
C ASP A 67 12.31 12.67 -6.41
N TRP A 68 12.81 13.20 -7.54
CA TRP A 68 14.17 13.74 -7.64
C TRP A 68 14.35 15.01 -6.80
N VAL A 69 13.43 15.98 -6.91
CA VAL A 69 13.50 17.26 -6.18
C VAL A 69 13.47 17.04 -4.67
N VAL A 70 12.58 16.20 -4.16
CA VAL A 70 12.53 15.88 -2.73
C VAL A 70 13.77 15.11 -2.32
N GLY A 71 14.12 14.08 -3.09
CA GLY A 71 15.23 13.17 -2.77
C GLY A 71 16.58 13.88 -2.69
N ILE A 72 16.93 14.67 -3.72
CA ILE A 72 18.24 15.33 -3.79
C ILE A 72 18.39 16.41 -2.71
N ASN A 73 17.36 17.25 -2.51
CA ASN A 73 17.45 18.36 -1.58
C ASN A 73 17.49 17.87 -0.13
N ALA A 74 16.58 16.95 0.23
CA ALA A 74 16.53 16.44 1.60
C ALA A 74 17.75 15.59 1.94
N THR A 75 18.19 14.71 1.04
CA THR A 75 19.40 13.88 1.25
C THR A 75 20.64 14.76 1.44
N ARG A 76 20.82 15.81 0.62
CA ARG A 76 21.95 16.75 0.77
C ARG A 76 21.86 17.55 2.07
N ALA A 77 20.69 18.05 2.44
CA ALA A 77 20.49 18.79 3.67
C ALA A 77 20.81 17.94 4.92
N LEU A 78 20.37 16.68 4.95
CA LEU A 78 20.68 15.77 6.04
C LEU A 78 22.17 15.41 6.06
N THR A 79 22.73 15.09 4.90
CA THR A 79 24.13 14.68 4.81
C THR A 79 25.09 15.77 5.27
N THR A 80 24.83 17.01 4.88
CA THR A 80 25.64 18.18 5.29
C THR A 80 25.43 18.53 6.75
N LYS A 81 24.21 18.44 7.28
CA LYS A 81 23.90 18.76 8.68
C LYS A 81 24.52 17.77 9.67
N TYR A 82 24.49 16.48 9.35
CA TYR A 82 24.91 15.41 10.27
C TYR A 82 26.27 14.82 9.93
N ASN A 83 26.92 15.29 8.86
CA ASN A 83 28.18 14.75 8.32
C ASN A 83 28.14 13.22 8.17
N ALA A 84 27.01 12.69 7.71
CA ALA A 84 26.74 11.27 7.57
C ALA A 84 25.88 11.03 6.33
N GLN A 85 26.09 9.92 5.62
CA GLN A 85 25.32 9.62 4.42
C GLN A 85 23.89 9.22 4.77
N LEU A 86 22.97 10.19 4.76
CA LEU A 86 21.58 10.01 5.13
C LEU A 86 20.68 10.22 3.92
N SER A 87 20.06 9.14 3.45
CA SER A 87 19.07 9.20 2.36
C SER A 87 17.71 9.64 2.88
N CYS A 88 17.05 10.49 2.10
CA CYS A 88 15.67 10.90 2.32
C CYS A 88 14.94 10.88 0.99
N GLY A 89 13.68 10.46 1.01
CA GLY A 89 12.87 10.36 -0.20
C GLY A 89 11.39 10.38 0.13
N ARG A 90 10.59 10.88 -0.82
CA ARG A 90 9.15 11.07 -0.67
C ARG A 90 8.41 9.78 -0.28
N VAL A 91 8.91 8.61 -0.66
CA VAL A 91 8.31 7.30 -0.32
C VAL A 91 9.08 6.60 0.80
N GLN A 92 10.41 6.50 0.68
CA GLN A 92 11.23 5.78 1.67
C GLN A 92 11.08 6.34 3.09
N THR A 93 11.09 7.66 3.25
CA THR A 93 11.04 8.31 4.57
C THR A 93 9.72 8.06 5.31
N PRO A 94 8.53 8.28 4.71
CA PRO A 94 7.28 7.93 5.39
C PRO A 94 7.13 6.43 5.64
N THR A 95 7.66 5.56 4.77
CA THR A 95 7.66 4.11 5.03
C THR A 95 8.45 3.76 6.30
N VAL A 96 9.64 4.34 6.48
CA VAL A 96 10.42 4.15 7.71
C VAL A 96 9.71 4.74 8.92
N ALA A 97 9.04 5.89 8.77
CA ALA A 97 8.28 6.51 9.85
C ALA A 97 7.10 5.64 10.34
N ILE A 98 6.44 4.90 9.44
CA ILE A 98 5.39 3.94 9.81
C ILE A 98 5.98 2.82 10.67
N ILE A 99 7.15 2.29 10.29
CA ILE A 99 7.84 1.23 11.06
C ILE A 99 8.25 1.76 12.44
N ASP A 100 8.86 2.95 12.51
CA ASP A 100 9.26 3.59 13.77
C ASP A 100 8.06 3.85 14.70
N THR A 101 6.93 4.29 14.14
CA THR A 101 5.68 4.48 14.90
C THR A 101 5.20 3.16 15.48
N ARG A 102 5.18 2.09 14.67
CA ARG A 102 4.75 0.76 15.11
C ARG A 102 5.68 0.16 16.16
N GLU A 103 6.98 0.37 16.02
CA GLU A 103 7.97 -0.06 17.00
C GLU A 103 7.76 0.63 18.35
N LYS A 104 7.51 1.94 18.34
CA LYS A 104 7.16 2.70 19.57
C LYS A 104 5.89 2.18 20.24
N GLU A 105 4.85 1.85 19.46
CA GLU A 105 3.64 1.22 19.99
C GLU A 105 3.95 -0.12 20.68
N ILE A 106 4.82 -0.95 20.08
CA ILE A 106 5.24 -2.24 20.67
C ILE A 106 6.04 -2.02 21.94
N GLN A 107 7.01 -1.12 21.95
CA GLN A 107 7.87 -0.85 23.11
C GLN A 107 7.10 -0.25 24.29
N THR A 108 6.07 0.55 24.00
CA THR A 108 5.21 1.17 25.03
C THR A 108 3.99 0.34 25.37
N PHE A 109 3.78 -0.79 24.68
CA PHE A 109 2.67 -1.70 24.98
C PHE A 109 2.84 -2.28 26.37
N LYS A 110 1.87 -1.99 27.25
CA LYS A 110 1.76 -2.60 28.57
C LYS A 110 0.69 -3.69 28.49
N PRO A 111 1.04 -4.98 28.60
CA PRO A 111 0.06 -6.04 28.70
C PRO A 111 -0.90 -5.75 29.85
N ALA A 112 -2.19 -5.89 29.58
CA ALA A 112 -3.24 -5.78 30.58
C ALA A 112 -4.00 -7.10 30.63
N ASP A 113 -4.20 -7.62 31.84
CA ASP A 113 -5.07 -8.76 32.04
C ASP A 113 -6.50 -8.37 31.66
N TYR A 114 -7.17 -9.28 30.96
CA TYR A 114 -8.57 -9.14 30.63
C TYR A 114 -9.27 -10.49 30.67
N TYR A 115 -10.58 -10.43 30.90
CA TYR A 115 -11.43 -11.59 31.09
C TYR A 115 -12.45 -11.65 29.95
N ASN A 116 -12.53 -12.82 29.32
CA ASN A 116 -13.60 -13.16 28.38
C ASN A 116 -14.63 -14.03 29.09
N ILE A 117 -15.91 -13.80 28.83
CA ILE A 117 -16.99 -14.65 29.33
C ILE A 117 -17.29 -15.71 28.29
N LYS A 118 -17.18 -16.98 28.70
CA LYS A 118 -17.60 -18.14 27.91
C LYS A 118 -18.74 -18.85 28.63
N ALA A 119 -19.81 -19.15 27.91
CA ALA A 119 -20.92 -19.95 28.39
C ALA A 119 -20.83 -21.35 27.77
N GLN A 120 -20.81 -22.37 28.62
CA GLN A 120 -20.85 -23.76 28.20
C GLN A 120 -22.26 -24.29 28.36
N THR A 121 -22.82 -24.84 27.28
CA THR A 121 -24.20 -25.34 27.22
C THR A 121 -24.23 -26.71 26.57
N ASN A 122 -25.37 -27.41 26.68
CA ASN A 122 -25.59 -28.70 26.02
C ASN A 122 -25.56 -28.62 24.48
N LEU A 123 -25.67 -27.41 23.92
CA LEU A 123 -25.64 -27.14 22.47
C LEU A 123 -24.25 -26.69 21.98
N GLY A 124 -23.28 -26.51 22.88
CA GLY A 124 -21.92 -26.04 22.57
C GLY A 124 -21.44 -24.88 23.45
N SER A 125 -20.25 -24.37 23.12
CA SER A 125 -19.59 -23.25 23.81
C SER A 125 -19.86 -21.92 23.09
N PHE A 126 -20.41 -20.95 23.81
CA PHE A 126 -20.64 -19.59 23.31
C PHE A 126 -19.67 -18.62 23.96
N THR A 127 -19.06 -17.72 23.18
CA THR A 127 -18.16 -16.68 23.68
C THR A 127 -18.83 -15.32 23.57
N TRP A 128 -18.79 -14.54 24.64
CA TRP A 128 -19.31 -13.19 24.63
C TRP A 128 -18.44 -12.27 23.76
N ASN A 129 -19.09 -11.49 22.90
CA ASN A 129 -18.45 -10.68 21.85
C ASN A 129 -18.50 -9.16 22.11
N ASN A 130 -19.00 -8.67 23.25
CA ASN A 130 -18.98 -7.22 23.59
C ASN A 130 -17.63 -6.71 24.08
N GLY A 131 -16.54 -7.35 23.66
CA GLY A 131 -15.18 -6.96 24.01
C GLY A 131 -14.69 -7.48 25.37
N PRO A 132 -13.40 -7.26 25.66
CA PRO A 132 -12.74 -7.75 26.87
C PRO A 132 -13.19 -6.99 28.13
N VAL A 133 -13.39 -7.71 29.25
CA VAL A 133 -13.63 -7.09 30.57
C VAL A 133 -12.32 -7.02 31.33
N TYR A 134 -11.86 -5.81 31.66
CA TYR A 134 -10.55 -5.63 32.33
C TYR A 134 -10.62 -5.78 33.87
N GLU A 135 -11.81 -5.63 34.47
CA GLU A 135 -11.98 -5.76 35.92
C GLU A 135 -12.51 -7.15 36.30
N LYS A 136 -11.75 -7.88 37.11
CA LYS A 136 -12.10 -9.23 37.57
C LYS A 136 -13.45 -9.26 38.31
N GLU A 137 -13.69 -8.31 39.22
CA GLU A 137 -14.95 -8.25 39.98
C GLU A 137 -16.17 -8.05 39.08
N LYS A 138 -16.06 -7.23 38.03
CA LYS A 138 -17.13 -7.05 37.05
C LYS A 138 -17.38 -8.33 36.26
N ALA A 139 -16.33 -9.02 35.84
CA ALA A 139 -16.44 -10.30 35.15
C ALA A 139 -17.13 -11.36 36.04
N GLU A 140 -16.76 -11.46 37.31
CA GLU A 140 -17.36 -12.39 38.27
C GLU A 140 -18.83 -12.07 38.57
N LYS A 141 -19.17 -10.78 38.75
CA LYS A 141 -20.57 -10.33 38.91
C LYS A 141 -21.41 -10.68 37.68
N LEU A 142 -20.87 -10.45 36.48
CA LEU A 142 -21.55 -10.82 35.23
C LEU A 142 -21.76 -12.33 35.16
N VAL A 143 -20.74 -13.14 35.40
CA VAL A 143 -20.89 -14.61 35.43
C VAL A 143 -21.92 -15.04 36.48
N ALA A 144 -21.95 -14.42 37.66
CA ALA A 144 -22.93 -14.72 38.71
C ALA A 144 -24.37 -14.39 38.30
N VAL A 145 -24.61 -13.25 37.65
CA VAL A 145 -25.94 -12.85 37.14
C VAL A 145 -26.42 -13.78 36.02
N LEU A 146 -25.47 -14.30 35.23
CA LEU A 146 -25.73 -15.12 34.05
C LEU A 146 -25.86 -16.62 34.40
N LYS A 147 -25.33 -17.07 35.54
CA LYS A 147 -25.54 -18.41 36.08
C LYS A 147 -27.04 -18.62 36.40
N ASN A 148 -27.61 -19.69 35.85
CA ASN A 148 -29.00 -20.14 36.04
C ASN A 148 -30.13 -19.30 35.43
N LYS A 149 -29.85 -18.32 34.56
CA LYS A 149 -30.90 -17.69 33.76
C LYS A 149 -31.29 -18.56 32.57
N LYS A 150 -32.59 -18.60 32.23
CA LYS A 150 -33.07 -19.15 30.96
C LYS A 150 -32.76 -18.14 29.86
N TRP A 151 -31.98 -18.57 28.88
CA TRP A 151 -31.59 -17.74 27.73
C TRP A 151 -32.57 -17.96 26.59
N LYS A 152 -33.05 -16.87 26.00
CA LYS A 152 -33.84 -16.92 24.77
C LYS A 152 -32.92 -16.50 23.63
N PHE A 153 -32.77 -17.37 22.64
CA PHE A 153 -32.07 -17.03 21.40
C PHE A 153 -32.94 -16.05 20.62
N LEU A 154 -32.40 -14.87 20.32
CA LEU A 154 -32.96 -13.96 19.33
C LEU A 154 -32.14 -14.22 18.05
N LEU A 155 -32.80 -14.80 17.05
CA LEU A 155 -32.28 -14.96 15.68
C LEU A 155 -32.51 -13.66 14.90
#